data_AF-A0A7M7PGX5-F1
#
_entry.id   AF-A0A7M7PGX5-F1
#
_cell.length_a   1.000
_cell.length_b   1.000
_cell.length_c   1.000
_cell.angle_alpha   90.00
_cell.angle_beta   90.00
_cell.angle_gamma   90.00
#
_symmetry.space_group_name_H-M   'P 1'
#
loop_
_entity.id
_entity.type
_entity.pdbx_description
1 polymer ?
#
loop_
_entity_poly.entity_id
_entity_poly.type
_entity_poly.pdbx_seq_one_letter_code
_entity_poly.pdbx_strand_id
1 'polypeptide(L)'
;MVNSMVYHGLSLNSSNLGTNDYVAFAITGGIEIPAYIMDIFIVEFFGRRLSLFFCLMLGGYCLNIIVATGVALTTVSMIGKFGIAGSFAIIYLYTVELYPTNIRGVAIGSCSMFSRVATISAPLVLILAKYWDPLPLVIYGSLSVIASLSALALPETRGKKLPETLEEGEQFGLNDGEKGETTAETVHDNPAFSMKDEK
;
A
#
# COMPACT_ATOMS: atom_id res chain seq x y z
N MET A 1 -2.85 -7.43 5.27
CA MET A 1 -3.02 -6.98 6.67
C MET A 1 -3.31 -5.48 6.74
N VAL A 2 -2.37 -4.62 6.34
CA VAL A 2 -2.51 -3.15 6.45
C VAL A 2 -3.69 -2.62 5.65
N ASN A 3 -3.86 -3.05 4.39
CA ASN A 3 -5.04 -2.68 3.58
C ASN A 3 -6.36 -2.99 4.29
N SER A 4 -6.47 -4.17 4.92
CA SER A 4 -7.66 -4.57 5.66
C SER A 4 -7.93 -3.65 6.86
N MET A 5 -6.89 -3.30 7.61
CA MET A 5 -6.99 -2.38 8.76
C MET A 5 -7.41 -0.97 8.34
N VAL A 6 -6.77 -0.40 7.31
CA VAL A 6 -7.09 0.93 6.80
C VAL A 6 -8.50 0.94 6.19
N TYR A 7 -8.87 -0.11 5.45
CA TYR A 7 -10.21 -0.28 4.90
C TYR A 7 -11.28 -0.29 6.01
N HIS A 8 -11.04 -1.02 7.11
CA HIS A 8 -11.93 -0.98 8.27
C HIS A 8 -12.00 0.42 8.88
N GLY A 9 -10.87 1.11 9.06
CA GLY A 9 -10.83 2.49 9.56
C GLY A 9 -11.62 3.48 8.72
N LEU A 10 -11.45 3.44 7.39
CA LEU A 10 -12.19 4.27 6.44
C LEU A 10 -13.68 3.90 6.40
N SER A 11 -13.98 2.61 6.48
CA SER A 11 -15.36 2.13 6.43
C SER A 11 -16.17 2.62 7.62
N LEU A 12 -15.62 2.55 8.84
CA LEU A 12 -16.27 3.02 10.07
C LEU A 12 -16.65 4.51 10.00
N ASN A 13 -15.77 5.32 9.40
CA ASN A 13 -16.03 6.75 9.21
C ASN A 13 -17.04 6.99 8.10
N SER A 14 -16.99 6.22 7.01
CA SER A 14 -17.97 6.32 5.92
C SER A 14 -19.38 5.89 6.32
N SER A 15 -19.56 4.98 7.28
CA SER A 15 -20.88 4.62 7.81
C SER A 15 -21.52 5.73 8.64
N ASN A 16 -20.76 6.73 9.08
CA ASN A 16 -21.30 7.85 9.87
C ASN A 16 -21.94 8.96 8.99
N LEU A 17 -22.34 8.61 7.76
CA LEU A 17 -22.79 9.52 6.70
C LEU A 17 -24.17 10.15 6.94
N GLY A 18 -24.78 9.96 8.12
CA GLY A 18 -26.12 10.48 8.45
C GLY A 18 -27.24 10.01 7.51
N THR A 19 -26.93 9.06 6.63
CA THR A 19 -27.79 8.49 5.59
C THR A 19 -28.02 7.01 5.95
N ASN A 20 -29.05 6.38 5.39
CA ASN A 20 -29.27 4.94 5.53
C ASN A 20 -27.99 4.14 5.17
N ASP A 21 -27.54 3.27 6.07
CA ASP A 21 -26.33 2.45 5.93
C ASP A 21 -26.29 1.65 4.62
N TYR A 22 -27.44 1.19 4.13
CA TYR A 22 -27.55 0.47 2.85
C TYR A 22 -27.14 1.34 1.66
N VAL A 23 -27.51 2.62 1.68
CA VAL A 23 -27.19 3.58 0.60
C VAL A 23 -25.72 3.98 0.68
N ALA A 24 -25.19 4.22 1.88
CA ALA A 24 -23.76 4.50 2.08
C ALA A 24 -22.89 3.32 1.61
N PHE A 25 -23.32 2.08 1.89
CA PHE A 25 -22.64 0.88 1.39
C PHE A 25 -22.72 0.77 -0.13
N ALA A 26 -23.88 1.02 -0.74
CA ALA A 26 -24.03 0.98 -2.20
C ALA A 26 -23.15 2.02 -2.92
N ILE A 27 -23.08 3.25 -2.41
CA ILE A 27 -22.26 4.31 -2.99
C ILE A 27 -20.76 3.98 -2.80
N THR A 28 -20.37 3.53 -1.61
CA THR A 28 -18.98 3.20 -1.32
C THR A 28 -18.49 1.94 -2.02
N GLY A 29 -19.36 0.95 -2.27
CA GLY A 29 -19.01 -0.20 -3.13
C GLY A 29 -19.01 0.17 -4.61
N GLY A 30 -19.92 1.04 -5.04
CA GLY A 30 -20.01 1.50 -6.43
C GLY A 30 -18.76 2.26 -6.89
N ILE A 31 -18.13 3.05 -6.01
CA ILE A 31 -16.92 3.81 -6.35
C ILE A 31 -15.67 2.94 -6.51
N GLU A 32 -15.65 1.73 -5.94
CA GLU A 32 -14.50 0.83 -6.05
C GLU A 32 -14.30 0.31 -7.48
N ILE A 33 -15.39 0.04 -8.21
CA ILE A 33 -15.31 -0.47 -9.58
C ILE A 33 -14.56 0.48 -10.52
N PRO A 34 -14.94 1.78 -10.66
CA PRO A 34 -14.18 2.71 -11.48
C PRO A 34 -12.80 3.02 -10.88
N ALA A 35 -12.63 2.91 -9.55
CA ALA A 35 -11.33 3.07 -8.91
C ALA A 35 -10.32 2.03 -9.40
N TYR A 36 -10.70 0.74 -9.35
CA TYR A 36 -9.85 -0.34 -9.83
C TYR A 36 -9.47 -0.19 -11.30
N ILE A 37 -10.40 0.26 -12.16
CA ILE A 37 -10.10 0.49 -13.58
C ILE A 37 -9.05 1.58 -13.72
N MET A 38 -9.21 2.72 -13.04
CA MET A 38 -8.23 3.81 -13.07
C MET A 38 -6.87 3.39 -12.52
N ASP A 39 -6.85 2.63 -11.42
CA ASP A 39 -5.60 2.16 -10.82
C ASP A 39 -4.82 1.23 -11.76
N ILE A 40 -5.50 0.35 -12.52
CA ILE A 40 -4.85 -0.48 -13.53
C ILE A 40 -4.11 0.39 -14.55
N PHE A 41 -4.75 1.45 -15.07
CA PHE A 41 -4.09 2.37 -16.00
C PHE A 41 -2.91 3.10 -15.37
N ILE A 42 -3.04 3.56 -14.12
CA ILE A 42 -1.96 4.26 -13.41
C ILE A 42 -0.76 3.34 -13.23
N VAL A 43 -1.00 2.08 -12.87
CA VAL A 43 0.04 1.06 -12.63
C VAL A 43 0.80 0.73 -13.91
N GLU A 44 0.11 0.63 -15.05
CA GLU A 44 0.74 0.42 -16.34
C GLU A 44 1.67 1.59 -16.74
N PHE A 45 1.32 2.83 -16.38
CA PHE A 45 2.09 4.03 -16.70
C PHE A 45 3.23 4.33 -15.74
N PHE A 46 3.00 4.25 -14.43
CA PHE A 46 3.98 4.64 -13.39
C PHE A 46 4.82 3.46 -12.87
N GLY A 47 4.43 2.23 -13.16
CA GLY A 47 5.04 1.04 -12.57
C GLY A 47 4.39 0.65 -11.25
N ARG A 48 4.73 -0.55 -10.79
CA ARG A 48 3.98 -1.23 -9.72
C ARG A 48 4.46 -0.79 -8.34
N ARG A 49 5.76 -0.57 -8.16
CA ARG A 49 6.34 -0.15 -6.87
C ARG A 49 5.87 1.25 -6.48
N LEU A 50 6.02 2.22 -7.38
CA LEU A 50 5.63 3.60 -7.13
C LEU A 50 4.13 3.73 -6.92
N SER A 51 3.32 3.06 -7.74
CA SER A 51 1.86 3.07 -7.57
C SER A 51 1.46 2.49 -6.21
N LEU A 52 2.06 1.37 -5.79
CA LEU A 52 1.80 0.77 -4.48
C LEU A 52 2.16 1.72 -3.32
N PHE A 53 3.30 2.40 -3.42
CA PHE A 53 3.73 3.43 -2.47
C PHE A 53 2.72 4.58 -2.39
N PHE A 54 2.37 5.18 -3.52
CA PHE A 54 1.45 6.33 -3.57
C PHE A 54 0.06 5.97 -3.07
N CYS A 55 -0.48 4.82 -3.46
CA CYS A 55 -1.79 4.33 -3.02
C CYS A 55 -1.84 4.10 -1.49
N LEU A 56 -0.83 3.43 -0.91
CA LEU A 56 -0.74 3.21 0.54
C LEU A 56 -0.50 4.50 1.33
N MET A 57 0.34 5.39 0.80
CA MET A 57 0.61 6.68 1.41
C MET A 57 -0.64 7.55 1.40
N LEU A 58 -1.38 7.58 0.29
CA LEU A 58 -2.65 8.30 0.17
C LEU A 58 -3.67 7.79 1.19
N GLY A 59 -3.87 6.47 1.27
CA GLY A 59 -4.79 5.86 2.24
C GLY A 59 -4.43 6.19 3.70
N GLY A 60 -3.14 6.08 4.06
CA GLY A 60 -2.64 6.42 5.39
C GLY A 60 -2.75 7.91 5.73
N TYR A 61 -2.43 8.78 4.78
CA TYR A 61 -2.53 10.24 4.95
C TYR A 61 -3.99 10.69 5.08
N CYS A 62 -4.90 10.12 4.30
CA CYS A 62 -6.34 10.36 4.41
C CYS A 62 -6.87 10.01 5.82
N LEU A 63 -6.45 8.89 6.41
CA LEU A 63 -6.82 8.55 7.79
C LEU A 63 -6.32 9.57 8.82
N ASN A 64 -5.09 10.07 8.67
CA ASN A 64 -4.54 11.08 9.58
C ASN A 64 -5.26 12.44 9.43
N ILE A 65 -5.64 12.83 8.20
CA ILE A 65 -6.43 14.04 7.97
C ILE A 65 -7.82 13.94 8.59
N ILE A 66 -8.46 12.77 8.49
CA ILE A 66 -9.78 12.54 9.10
C ILE A 66 -9.73 12.80 10.61
N VAL A 67 -8.68 12.32 11.29
CA VAL A 67 -8.44 12.58 12.72
C VAL A 67 -8.26 14.07 13.01
N ALA A 68 -7.51 14.79 12.19
CA ALA A 68 -7.17 16.18 12.44
C ALA A 68 -8.33 17.16 12.20
N THR A 69 -9.19 16.88 11.21
CA THR A 69 -10.16 17.87 10.71
C THR A 69 -11.60 17.56 11.09
N GLY A 70 -12.02 16.30 11.23
CA GLY A 70 -13.38 15.92 11.63
C GLY A 70 -14.53 16.31 10.68
N VAL A 71 -14.37 17.31 9.80
CA VAL A 71 -15.46 17.90 9.00
C VAL A 71 -15.49 17.43 7.54
N ALA A 72 -14.42 16.80 7.03
CA ALA A 72 -14.31 16.30 5.65
C ALA A 72 -14.36 14.76 5.54
N LEU A 73 -15.07 14.10 6.46
CA LEU A 73 -15.08 12.64 6.63
C LEU A 73 -15.38 11.88 5.34
N THR A 74 -16.43 12.27 4.60
CA THR A 74 -16.89 11.48 3.45
C THR A 74 -15.92 11.53 2.28
N THR A 75 -15.58 12.72 1.78
CA THR A 75 -14.72 12.86 0.59
C THR A 75 -13.33 12.30 0.84
N VAL A 76 -12.75 12.58 2.02
CA VAL A 76 -11.43 12.03 2.38
C VAL A 76 -11.49 10.52 2.57
N SER A 77 -12.58 9.98 3.13
CA SER A 77 -12.76 8.52 3.23
C SER A 77 -12.89 7.88 1.86
N MET A 78 -13.56 8.54 0.90
CA MET A 78 -13.68 8.03 -0.47
C MET A 78 -12.34 8.03 -1.21
N ILE A 79 -11.55 9.11 -1.09
CA ILE A 79 -10.20 9.17 -1.67
C ILE A 79 -9.30 8.12 -1.02
N GLY A 80 -9.37 7.93 0.30
CA GLY A 80 -8.64 6.88 1.00
C GLY A 80 -9.05 5.48 0.54
N LYS A 81 -10.35 5.23 0.34
CA LYS A 81 -10.87 3.94 -0.16
C LYS A 81 -10.39 3.65 -1.57
N PHE A 82 -10.37 4.67 -2.44
CA PHE A 82 -9.78 4.57 -3.78
C PHE A 82 -8.32 4.11 -3.69
N GLY A 83 -7.49 4.79 -2.89
CA GLY A 83 -6.07 4.42 -2.73
C GLY A 83 -5.89 3.00 -2.17
N ILE A 84 -6.67 2.60 -1.18
CA ILE A 84 -6.57 1.26 -0.60
C ILE A 84 -7.06 0.17 -1.57
N ALA A 85 -8.13 0.41 -2.31
CA ALA A 85 -8.58 -0.47 -3.39
C ALA A 85 -7.45 -0.69 -4.40
N GLY A 86 -6.87 0.39 -4.94
CA GLY A 86 -5.73 0.32 -5.85
C GLY A 86 -4.56 -0.48 -5.29
N SER A 87 -4.14 -0.17 -4.05
CA SER A 87 -3.05 -0.90 -3.40
C SER A 87 -3.31 -2.40 -3.29
N PHE A 88 -4.57 -2.82 -3.08
CA PHE A 88 -4.93 -4.23 -2.99
C PHE A 88 -4.81 -4.92 -4.33
N ALA A 89 -5.27 -4.29 -5.42
CA ALA A 89 -5.10 -4.82 -6.77
C ALA A 89 -3.62 -4.93 -7.15
N ILE A 90 -2.81 -3.92 -6.82
CA ILE A 90 -1.37 -3.90 -7.13
C ILE A 90 -0.62 -4.99 -6.37
N ILE A 91 -0.87 -5.15 -5.06
CA ILE A 91 -0.23 -6.21 -4.26
C ILE A 91 -0.59 -7.59 -4.82
N TYR A 92 -1.83 -7.79 -5.24
CA TYR A 92 -2.26 -9.05 -5.85
C TYR A 92 -1.52 -9.32 -7.16
N LEU A 93 -1.45 -8.32 -8.04
CA LEU A 93 -0.67 -8.39 -9.29
C LEU A 93 0.81 -8.65 -9.01
N TYR A 94 1.39 -7.94 -8.06
CA TYR A 94 2.77 -8.10 -7.64
C TYR A 94 3.04 -9.52 -7.11
N THR A 95 2.10 -10.10 -6.37
CA THR A 95 2.20 -11.47 -5.87
C THR A 95 2.21 -12.48 -7.02
N VAL A 96 1.39 -12.28 -8.06
CA VAL A 96 1.40 -13.21 -9.20
C VAL A 96 2.62 -13.05 -10.10
N GLU A 97 3.27 -11.88 -10.09
CA GLU A 97 4.47 -11.62 -10.89
C GLU A 97 5.76 -12.06 -10.21
N LEU A 98 5.84 -11.91 -8.89
CA LEU A 98 7.04 -12.26 -8.12
C LEU A 98 7.08 -13.76 -7.80
N TYR A 99 5.92 -14.36 -7.51
CA TYR A 99 5.87 -15.75 -7.06
C TYR A 99 5.49 -16.71 -8.21
N PRO A 100 6.35 -17.71 -8.50
CA PRO A 100 6.02 -18.76 -9.47
C PRO A 100 4.81 -19.58 -9.01
N THR A 101 4.12 -20.20 -9.99
CA THR A 101 2.80 -20.84 -9.82
C THR A 101 2.77 -21.87 -8.68
N ASN A 102 3.88 -22.55 -8.42
CA ASN A 102 4.04 -23.55 -7.37
C ASN A 102 3.93 -22.99 -5.95
N ILE A 103 4.46 -21.80 -5.67
CA ILE A 103 4.45 -21.20 -4.33
C ILE A 103 3.41 -20.07 -4.17
N ARG A 104 2.85 -19.59 -5.30
CA ARG A 104 1.83 -18.53 -5.32
C ARG A 104 0.64 -18.84 -4.42
N GLY A 105 0.15 -20.08 -4.42
CA GLY A 105 -0.97 -20.49 -3.57
C GLY A 105 -0.66 -20.38 -2.07
N VAL A 106 0.55 -20.76 -1.65
CA VAL A 106 0.99 -20.65 -0.25
C VAL A 106 1.18 -19.18 0.15
N ALA A 107 1.72 -18.36 -0.75
CA ALA A 107 1.91 -16.92 -0.52
C ALA A 107 0.56 -16.21 -0.30
N ILE A 108 -0.39 -16.39 -1.22
CA ILE A 108 -1.75 -15.82 -1.12
C ILE A 108 -2.49 -16.35 0.12
N GLY A 109 -2.35 -17.65 0.42
CA GLY A 109 -2.93 -18.26 1.61
C GLY A 109 -2.39 -17.65 2.91
N SER A 110 -1.09 -17.45 3.00
CA SER A 110 -0.43 -16.81 4.14
C SER A 110 -0.89 -15.36 4.31
N CYS A 111 -0.91 -14.57 3.23
CA CYS A 111 -1.45 -13.21 3.24
C CYS A 111 -2.90 -13.15 3.72
N SER A 112 -3.71 -14.14 3.32
CA SER A 112 -5.11 -14.26 3.75
C SER A 112 -5.21 -14.53 5.25
N MET A 113 -4.37 -15.40 5.81
CA MET A 113 -4.32 -15.65 7.26
C MET A 113 -3.98 -14.36 8.03
N PHE A 114 -2.97 -13.61 7.60
CA PHE A 114 -2.66 -12.31 8.20
C PHE A 114 -3.80 -11.29 8.05
N SER A 115 -4.54 -11.32 6.93
CA SER A 115 -5.74 -10.49 6.76
C SER A 115 -6.83 -10.86 7.77
N ARG A 116 -7.05 -12.15 8.02
CA ARG A 116 -8.02 -12.62 9.03
C ARG A 116 -7.61 -12.20 10.44
N VAL A 117 -6.34 -12.32 10.80
CA VAL A 117 -5.82 -11.81 12.09
C VAL A 117 -6.09 -10.31 12.21
N ALA A 118 -5.86 -9.54 11.15
CA ALA A 118 -6.17 -8.11 11.11
C ALA A 118 -7.65 -7.83 11.41
N THR A 119 -8.56 -8.53 10.73
CA THR A 119 -10.01 -8.37 10.93
C THR A 119 -10.45 -8.79 12.33
N ILE A 120 -9.86 -9.85 12.91
CA ILE A 120 -10.13 -10.26 14.30
C ILE A 120 -9.63 -9.19 15.29
N SER A 121 -8.50 -8.55 14.99
CA SER A 121 -7.95 -7.48 15.82
C SER A 121 -8.73 -6.15 15.71
N ALA A 122 -9.43 -5.91 14.60
CA ALA A 122 -10.17 -4.67 14.36
C ALA A 122 -11.15 -4.27 15.48
N PRO A 123 -12.04 -5.14 15.99
CA PRO A 123 -12.90 -4.79 17.13
C PRO A 123 -12.12 -4.57 18.43
N LEU A 124 -10.98 -5.24 18.62
CA LEU A 124 -10.14 -5.06 19.82
C LEU A 124 -9.51 -3.66 19.84
N VAL A 125 -9.05 -3.18 18.69
CA VAL A 125 -8.57 -1.79 18.54
C VAL A 125 -9.71 -0.80 18.69
N LEU A 126 -10.94 -1.11 18.23
CA LEU A 126 -12.11 -0.24 18.43
C LEU A 126 -12.51 -0.10 19.90
N ILE A 127 -12.36 -1.15 20.71
CA ILE A 127 -12.60 -1.06 22.15
C ILE A 127 -11.62 -0.08 22.79
N LEU A 128 -10.39 0.00 22.27
CA LEU A 128 -9.36 0.95 22.72
C LEU A 128 -9.73 2.41 22.41
N ALA A 129 -10.63 2.65 21.44
CA ALA A 129 -11.20 3.96 21.16
C ALA A 129 -11.96 4.57 22.36
N LYS A 130 -12.43 3.75 23.31
CA LYS A 130 -13.09 4.23 24.54
C LYS A 130 -12.21 5.13 25.41
N TYR A 131 -10.88 5.01 25.29
CA TYR A 131 -9.95 5.88 26.00
C TYR A 131 -9.63 7.14 25.20
N TRP A 132 -9.50 7.01 23.87
CA TRP A 132 -9.26 8.13 22.97
C TRP A 132 -9.84 7.83 21.58
N ASP A 133 -10.88 8.57 21.20
CA ASP A 133 -11.64 8.34 19.96
C ASP A 133 -10.79 8.23 18.67
N PRO A 134 -9.76 9.07 18.42
CA PRO A 134 -8.97 9.00 17.20
C PRO A 134 -7.88 7.91 17.21
N LEU A 135 -7.63 7.26 18.35
CA LEU A 135 -6.50 6.35 18.54
C LEU A 135 -6.46 5.18 17.53
N PRO A 136 -7.58 4.49 17.21
CA PRO A 136 -7.58 3.44 16.18
C PRO A 136 -7.16 3.93 14.80
N LEU A 137 -7.65 5.12 14.40
CA LEU A 137 -7.37 5.68 13.08
C LEU A 137 -5.90 6.09 12.95
N VAL A 138 -5.32 6.67 14.01
CA VAL A 138 -3.89 7.04 14.04
C VAL A 138 -3.04 5.78 13.91
N ILE A 139 -3.36 4.70 14.63
CA ILE A 139 -2.63 3.42 14.54
C ILE A 139 -2.68 2.86 13.11
N TYR A 140 -3.88 2.81 12.50
CA TYR A 140 -4.01 2.30 11.13
C TYR A 140 -3.29 3.20 10.12
N GLY A 141 -3.37 4.52 10.29
CA GLY A 141 -2.68 5.51 9.45
C GLY A 141 -1.16 5.39 9.56
N SER A 142 -0.60 5.30 10.76
CA SER A 142 0.85 5.16 10.97
C SER A 142 1.38 3.82 10.44
N LEU A 143 0.64 2.73 10.63
CA LEU A 143 0.99 1.42 10.06
C LEU A 143 0.99 1.46 8.53
N SER A 144 0.07 2.22 7.92
CA SER A 144 0.03 2.43 6.46
C SER A 144 1.25 3.18 5.94
N VAL A 145 1.73 4.20 6.67
CA VAL A 145 2.94 4.94 6.30
C VAL A 145 4.19 4.07 6.42
N ILE A 146 4.29 3.26 7.48
CA ILE A 146 5.41 2.31 7.61
C ILE A 146 5.36 1.29 6.48
N ALA A 147 4.18 0.77 6.15
CA ALA A 147 4.01 -0.18 5.07
C ALA A 147 4.30 0.41 3.69
N SER A 148 3.94 1.69 3.45
CA SER A 148 4.29 2.36 2.20
C SER A 148 5.80 2.53 2.08
N LEU A 149 6.49 2.94 3.15
CA LEU A 149 7.96 3.01 3.13
C LEU A 149 8.60 1.64 2.87
N SER A 150 8.10 0.58 3.49
CA SER A 150 8.54 -0.78 3.21
C SER A 150 8.25 -1.22 1.77
N ALA A 151 7.17 -0.72 1.14
CA ALA A 151 6.88 -0.96 -0.26
C ALA A 151 7.94 -0.38 -1.20
N LEU A 152 8.66 0.67 -0.79
CA LEU A 152 9.80 1.16 -1.56
C LEU A 152 10.98 0.20 -1.49
N ALA A 153 11.09 -0.70 -0.52
CA ALA A 153 12.14 -1.72 -0.51
C ALA A 153 11.87 -2.86 -1.51
N LEU A 154 10.68 -2.93 -2.10
CA LEU A 154 10.32 -3.99 -3.04
C LEU A 154 10.94 -3.77 -4.43
N PRO A 155 11.40 -4.84 -5.10
CA PRO A 155 11.94 -4.79 -6.45
C PRO A 155 10.90 -4.32 -7.49
N GLU A 156 11.33 -3.63 -8.55
CA GLU A 156 10.40 -3.21 -9.62
C GLU A 156 10.13 -4.39 -10.57
N THR A 157 8.85 -4.75 -10.77
CA THR A 157 8.46 -5.86 -11.67
C THR A 157 8.13 -5.42 -13.10
N ARG A 158 8.08 -4.12 -13.38
CA ARG A 158 7.72 -3.60 -14.70
C ARG A 158 8.77 -3.95 -15.76
N GLY A 159 8.34 -4.63 -16.82
CA GLY A 159 9.18 -4.94 -17.99
C GLY A 159 10.22 -6.05 -17.80
N LYS A 160 10.22 -6.73 -16.64
CA LYS A 160 11.08 -7.91 -16.41
C LYS A 160 10.34 -9.19 -16.80
N LYS A 161 11.06 -10.18 -17.34
CA LYS A 161 10.49 -11.50 -17.62
C LYS A 161 10.05 -12.15 -16.31
N LEU A 162 8.87 -12.76 -16.33
CA LEU A 162 8.32 -13.51 -15.22
C LEU A 162 9.26 -14.70 -14.94
N PRO A 163 9.72 -14.90 -13.69
CA PRO A 163 10.45 -16.10 -13.34
C PRO A 163 9.53 -17.31 -13.50
N GLU A 164 9.87 -18.21 -14.40
CA GLU A 164 9.11 -19.46 -14.62
C GLU A 164 9.53 -20.52 -13.61
N THR A 165 10.69 -20.35 -12.96
CA THR A 165 11.28 -21.30 -12.01
C THR A 165 11.63 -20.65 -10.66
N LEU A 166 11.76 -21.47 -9.61
CA LEU A 166 12.09 -21.01 -8.25
C LEU A 166 13.45 -20.31 -8.20
N GLU A 167 14.40 -20.82 -8.98
CA GLU A 167 15.80 -20.36 -9.04
C GLU A 167 15.91 -18.97 -9.72
N GLU A 168 15.08 -18.71 -10.73
CA GLU A 168 14.93 -17.38 -11.33
C GLU A 168 14.27 -16.37 -10.37
N GLY A 169 13.36 -16.84 -9.50
CA GLY A 169 12.75 -16.03 -8.44
C GLY A 169 13.75 -15.59 -7.37
N GLU A 170 14.67 -16.46 -6.97
CA GLU A 170 15.75 -16.12 -6.02
C GLU A 170 16.72 -15.10 -6.61
N GLN A 171 17.11 -15.25 -7.88
CA GLN A 171 17.97 -14.28 -8.58
C GLN A 171 17.30 -12.92 -8.80
N PHE A 172 15.97 -12.88 -8.90
CA PHE A 172 15.21 -11.64 -9.05
C PHE A 172 15.33 -10.73 -7.82
N GLY A 173 15.38 -11.30 -6.62
CA GLY A 173 15.58 -10.57 -5.36
C GLY A 173 17.02 -10.06 -5.19
N LEU A 174 18.02 -10.82 -5.66
CA LEU A 174 19.44 -10.48 -5.53
C LEU A 174 19.88 -9.36 -6.49
N ASN A 175 19.44 -9.40 -7.76
CA ASN A 175 19.84 -8.41 -8.78
C ASN A 175 19.29 -6.99 -8.52
N ASP A 176 18.15 -6.84 -7.83
CA ASP A 176 17.66 -5.52 -7.41
C ASP A 176 18.35 -5.03 -6.11
N GLY A 177 18.92 -5.94 -5.31
CA GLY A 177 19.79 -5.61 -4.18
C GLY A 177 21.12 -4.99 -4.63
N GLU A 178 21.75 -5.57 -5.66
CA GLU A 178 23.02 -5.06 -6.22
C GLU A 178 22.89 -3.66 -6.84
N LYS A 179 21.72 -3.28 -7.39
CA LYS A 179 21.49 -1.90 -7.85
C LYS A 179 21.37 -0.89 -6.71
N GLY A 180 20.92 -1.33 -5.53
CA GLY A 180 20.90 -0.52 -4.31
C GLY A 180 22.30 -0.28 -3.76
N GLU A 181 23.17 -1.29 -3.81
CA GLU A 181 24.56 -1.20 -3.34
C GLU A 181 25.49 -0.48 -4.32
N THR A 182 25.34 -0.70 -5.64
CA THR A 182 26.17 -0.02 -6.66
C THR A 182 25.97 1.50 -6.65
N THR A 183 24.77 1.98 -6.28
CA THR A 183 24.50 3.43 -6.15
C THR A 183 25.07 4.02 -4.85
N ALA A 184 25.27 3.21 -3.81
CA ALA A 184 25.90 3.65 -2.57
C ALA A 184 27.44 3.68 -2.69
N GLU A 185 28.06 2.76 -3.42
CA GLU A 185 29.51 2.77 -3.67
C GLU A 185 29.94 3.84 -4.70
N THR A 186 29.13 4.14 -5.73
CA THR A 186 29.50 5.15 -6.73
C THR A 186 29.43 6.60 -6.26
N VAL A 187 28.80 6.89 -5.10
CA VAL A 187 28.83 8.23 -4.50
C VAL A 187 30.14 8.48 -3.74
N HIS A 188 30.82 7.43 -3.27
CA HIS A 188 32.03 7.57 -2.46
C HIS A 188 33.34 7.52 -3.28
N ASP A 189 33.27 7.08 -4.54
CA ASP A 189 34.44 6.86 -5.41
C ASP A 189 34.36 7.60 -6.77
N ASN A 190 33.88 8.85 -6.77
CA ASN A 190 34.04 9.71 -7.95
C ASN A 190 35.22 10.70 -7.77
N PRO A 191 36.38 10.48 -8.41
CA PRO A 191 37.53 11.38 -8.35
C PRO A 191 37.35 12.70 -9.14
N ALA A 192 36.12 13.07 -9.53
CA ALA A 192 35.85 14.25 -10.35
C ALA A 192 35.80 15.61 -9.60
N PHE A 193 36.15 15.66 -8.31
CA PHE A 193 36.28 16.94 -7.56
C PHE A 193 37.74 17.44 -7.43
N SER A 194 38.67 16.93 -8.26
CA SER A 194 39.99 17.55 -8.41
C SER A 194 40.03 18.37 -9.69
N MET A 195 40.59 19.58 -9.62
CA MET A 195 40.72 20.59 -10.67
C MET A 195 39.50 21.47 -10.93
N LYS A 196 39.27 22.42 -10.02
CA LYS A 196 38.82 23.76 -10.40
C LYS A 196 39.14 24.81 -9.33
N ASP A 197 40.42 24.91 -8.98
CA ASP A 197 40.99 26.12 -8.36
C ASP A 197 42.31 26.42 -9.08
N GLU A 198 42.18 27.08 -10.23
CA GLU A 198 43.26 27.85 -10.86
C GLU A 198 42.79 29.30 -10.92
N LYS A 199 43.10 30.05 -9.85
CA LYS A 199 43.78 31.35 -9.86
C LYS A 199 43.93 31.93 -8.46
#